data_AF-A0A971I8N3-F1
#
_entry.id   AF-A0A971I8N3-F1
#
_cell.length_a   1.000
_cell.length_b   1.000
_cell.length_c   1.000
_cell.angle_alpha   90.00
_cell.angle_beta   90.00
_cell.angle_gamma   90.00
#
_symmetry.space_group_name_H-M   'P 1'
#
loop_
_entity.id
_entity.type
_entity.pdbx_description
1 polymer ?
#
loop_
_entity_poly.entity_id
_entity_poly.type
_entity_poly.pdbx_seq_one_letter_code
_entity_poly.pdbx_strand_id
1 'polypeptide(L)'
;MAKKVKNNRIPLPILIIVCTVLLYAIYTSISTLVLAIWGDSVIGTVDSYGSQLIDIKGDVNRSRVVSKGYWFVANGKEYRGRVLYSSDEAWPSLKEGETRSEHIRYLAVFPYINKPAMLSDFDEMGEAGIIYHIFTPIGCLFLLLLVIRTGGKKTNKTAGKPAAKSAISGEAQIIEARSDMGMFCPNCGNRLTEGTAFCTNCGKKIQAGAPNICTACGSELQEGTAFCISCGNAVNRAVPQPMAAARQAPADAPPRAVAYAPPQSAAYVSPQGGTGLVGFSDRCHSPEILAAAQTNRRIGVKFMLVLVVLPLIGFPVAGLLIDEMPLGEAVIIGVVLSFVMMVINLLKLRGSKQAMWEGVVVNKYSKRDYRHRNERESYTVYTTLIHTDAGMKKTINERENRRHMYDYLSVGDRVRYHPSFGTYEKYDKSRDRIIYCNVCTTMNPIQNDRCKKCNNLLFK
;
A
#
# COMPACT_ATOMS: atom_id res chain seq x y z
N MET A 1 1.25 -12.54 61.33
CA MET A 1 1.77 -11.42 60.53
C MET A 1 1.14 -11.48 59.14
N ALA A 2 0.22 -10.57 58.82
CA ALA A 2 -0.46 -10.55 57.52
C ALA A 2 0.45 -9.92 56.45
N LYS A 3 0.77 -10.69 55.41
CA LYS A 3 1.63 -10.27 54.29
C LYS A 3 0.88 -9.24 53.43
N LYS A 4 1.28 -7.98 53.54
CA LYS A 4 0.70 -6.84 52.80
C LYS A 4 0.99 -7.03 51.31
N VAL A 5 -0.03 -7.39 50.52
CA VAL A 5 0.07 -7.49 49.06
C VAL A 5 0.28 -6.07 48.51
N LYS A 6 1.50 -5.76 48.05
CA LYS A 6 1.77 -4.52 47.32
C LYS A 6 1.07 -4.58 45.97
N ASN A 7 0.08 -3.71 45.77
CA ASN A 7 -0.60 -3.56 44.51
C ASN A 7 0.32 -2.75 43.57
N ASN A 8 1.04 -3.40 42.67
CA ASN A 8 1.95 -2.77 41.71
C ASN A 8 1.16 -2.07 40.58
N ARG A 9 0.38 -1.04 40.91
CA ARG A 9 -0.22 -0.17 39.88
C ARG A 9 0.77 0.90 39.47
N ILE A 10 0.91 1.10 38.15
CA ILE A 10 1.70 2.18 37.58
C ILE A 10 1.13 3.51 38.11
N PRO A 11 1.95 4.41 38.68
CA PRO A 11 1.53 5.73 39.09
C PRO A 11 0.87 6.49 37.93
N LEU A 12 -0.25 7.17 38.18
CA LEU A 12 -1.00 7.92 37.17
C LEU A 12 -0.13 8.89 36.33
N PRO A 13 0.84 9.64 36.92
CA PRO A 13 1.71 10.51 36.12
C PRO A 13 2.58 9.74 35.13
N ILE A 14 3.11 8.58 35.52
CA ILE A 14 3.93 7.72 34.65
C ILE A 14 3.06 7.16 33.52
N LEU A 15 1.83 6.74 33.84
CA LEU A 15 0.86 6.27 32.85
C LEU A 15 0.57 7.35 31.78
N ILE A 16 0.34 8.59 32.20
CA ILE A 16 0.09 9.73 31.29
C ILE A 16 1.31 9.99 30.39
N ILE A 17 2.53 9.94 30.95
CA ILE A 17 3.76 10.14 30.18
C ILE A 17 3.90 9.04 29.11
N VAL A 18 3.72 7.77 29.49
CA VAL A 18 3.79 6.64 28.55
C VAL A 18 2.76 6.77 27.44
N CYS A 19 1.50 7.07 27.77
CA CYS A 19 0.45 7.29 26.77
C CYS A 19 0.79 8.45 25.83
N THR A 20 1.27 9.57 26.37
CA THR A 20 1.66 10.75 25.57
C THR A 20 2.78 10.41 24.58
N VAL A 21 3.81 9.68 25.02
CA VAL A 21 4.93 9.25 24.15
C VAL A 21 4.44 8.32 23.04
N LEU A 22 3.59 7.34 23.37
CA LEU A 22 3.03 6.40 22.39
C LEU A 22 2.14 7.13 21.37
N LEU A 23 1.27 8.03 21.81
CA LEU A 23 0.43 8.84 20.92
C LEU A 23 1.27 9.75 20.02
N TYR A 24 2.35 10.33 20.54
CA TYR A 24 3.28 11.13 19.75
C TYR A 24 4.00 10.28 18.68
N ALA A 25 4.43 9.05 19.02
CA ALA A 25 5.02 8.12 18.05
C ALA A 25 4.03 7.70 16.95
N ILE A 26 2.76 7.47 17.32
CA ILE A 26 1.67 7.20 16.37
C ILE A 26 1.48 8.42 15.45
N TYR A 27 1.32 9.61 16.02
CA TYR A 27 1.12 10.85 15.27
C TYR A 27 2.28 11.13 14.30
N THR A 28 3.52 11.00 14.76
CA THR A 28 4.70 11.25 13.91
C THR A 28 4.78 10.26 12.76
N SER A 29 4.44 8.99 12.97
CA SER A 29 4.44 7.98 11.91
C SER A 29 3.29 8.13 10.92
N ILE A 30 2.07 8.33 11.42
CA ILE A 30 0.89 8.56 10.55
C ILE A 30 1.07 9.85 9.75
N SER A 31 1.52 10.95 10.37
CA SER A 31 1.78 12.20 9.65
C SER A 31 2.83 12.02 8.55
N THR A 32 3.91 11.26 8.80
CA THR A 32 4.89 10.94 7.76
C THR A 32 4.25 10.19 6.58
N LEU A 33 3.49 9.13 6.86
CA LEU A 33 2.82 8.34 5.81
C LEU A 33 1.79 9.16 5.03
N VAL A 34 1.03 10.01 5.73
CA VAL A 34 0.03 10.88 5.09
C VAL A 34 0.71 11.89 4.18
N LEU A 35 1.81 12.51 4.62
CA LEU A 35 2.60 13.43 3.79
C LEU A 35 3.24 12.74 2.59
N ALA A 36 3.69 11.50 2.75
CA ALA A 36 4.27 10.72 1.67
C ALA A 36 3.25 10.45 0.54
N ILE A 37 1.99 10.16 0.91
CA ILE A 37 0.94 9.72 -0.02
C ILE A 37 0.14 10.89 -0.58
N TRP A 38 -0.19 11.88 0.26
CA TRP A 38 -1.11 12.99 -0.05
C TRP A 38 -0.50 14.39 0.18
N GLY A 39 0.78 14.47 0.59
CA GLY A 39 1.42 15.75 0.82
C GLY A 39 1.79 16.43 -0.50
N ASP A 40 1.43 17.70 -0.60
CA ASP A 40 1.92 18.59 -1.65
C ASP A 40 3.35 19.02 -1.33
N SER A 41 4.11 19.37 -2.36
CA SER A 41 5.50 19.82 -2.24
C SER A 41 5.62 21.30 -2.54
N VAL A 42 6.38 22.01 -1.73
CA VAL A 42 6.77 23.41 -1.95
C VAL A 42 8.25 23.60 -1.61
N ILE A 43 8.89 24.59 -2.24
CA ILE A 43 10.25 25.00 -1.86
C ILE A 43 10.13 25.88 -0.61
N GLY A 44 10.67 25.38 0.50
CA GLY A 44 10.82 26.13 1.75
C GLY A 44 12.25 26.62 1.96
N THR A 45 12.42 27.38 3.03
CA THR A 45 13.68 28.00 3.43
C THR A 45 14.09 27.45 4.79
N VAL A 46 15.28 26.85 4.83
CA VAL A 46 15.97 26.44 6.07
C VAL A 46 16.71 27.66 6.60
N ASP A 47 16.34 28.07 7.82
CA ASP A 47 16.90 29.23 8.52
C ASP A 47 17.78 28.83 9.71
N SER A 48 17.73 27.56 10.11
CA SER A 48 18.54 27.02 11.20
C SER A 48 18.95 25.57 10.91
N TYR A 49 20.25 25.32 11.01
CA TYR A 49 20.83 23.98 10.84
C TYR A 49 21.86 23.75 11.94
N GLY A 50 21.76 22.60 12.61
CA GLY A 50 22.75 22.13 13.56
C GLY A 50 23.00 20.64 13.35
N SER A 51 24.24 20.20 13.49
CA SER A 51 24.58 18.78 13.51
C SER A 51 25.52 18.50 14.69
N GLN A 52 25.19 17.48 15.48
CA GLN A 52 25.99 17.06 16.63
C GLN A 52 26.39 15.58 16.47
N LEU A 53 27.66 15.28 16.69
CA LEU A 53 28.18 13.91 16.61
C LEU A 53 27.81 13.16 17.91
N ILE A 54 27.23 11.96 17.80
CA ILE A 54 26.80 11.17 18.98
C ILE A 54 27.81 10.07 19.35
N ASP A 55 28.60 9.56 18.40
CA ASP A 55 29.57 8.49 18.66
C ASP A 55 31.02 8.99 18.57
N ILE A 56 31.70 9.08 19.72
CA ILE A 56 33.09 9.54 19.83
C ILE A 56 34.08 8.43 19.36
N LYS A 57 33.62 7.17 19.25
CA LYS A 57 34.46 6.02 18.84
C LYS A 57 34.29 5.62 17.36
N GLY A 58 33.45 6.33 16.61
CA GLY A 58 33.21 6.09 15.19
C GLY A 58 34.05 6.98 14.27
N ASP A 59 34.24 6.54 13.03
CA ASP A 59 34.85 7.32 11.95
C ASP A 59 34.09 8.65 11.71
N VAL A 60 34.78 9.71 11.28
CA VAL A 60 34.35 11.14 11.27
C VAL A 60 33.02 11.39 10.53
N ASN A 61 32.60 10.44 9.70
CA ASN A 61 31.44 10.49 8.81
C ASN A 61 30.23 9.64 9.25
N ARG A 62 30.12 9.23 10.52
CA ARG A 62 28.97 8.38 10.93
C ARG A 62 28.24 8.86 12.18
N SER A 63 26.91 8.88 12.07
CA SER A 63 25.91 9.02 13.14
C SER A 63 25.86 10.39 13.82
N ARG A 64 25.35 11.40 13.10
CA ARG A 64 25.04 12.72 13.66
C ARG A 64 23.55 12.81 13.98
N VAL A 65 23.20 13.59 14.99
CA VAL A 65 21.85 14.11 15.16
C VAL A 65 21.80 15.50 14.53
N VAL A 66 20.91 15.64 13.56
CA VAL A 66 20.70 16.85 12.77
C VAL A 66 19.41 17.50 13.23
N SER A 67 19.50 18.79 13.52
CA SER A 67 18.36 19.67 13.79
C SER A 67 18.21 20.66 12.65
N LYS A 68 17.02 20.73 12.04
CA LYS A 68 16.67 21.73 11.02
C LYS A 68 15.43 22.51 11.47
N GLY A 69 15.49 23.83 11.39
CA GLY A 69 14.32 24.70 11.38
C GLY A 69 14.14 25.29 9.99
N TYR A 70 12.88 25.35 9.56
CA TYR A 70 12.52 25.81 8.24
C TYR A 70 11.16 26.51 8.27
N TRP A 71 10.93 27.32 7.24
CA TRP A 71 9.64 27.94 6.99
C TRP A 71 9.28 27.86 5.51
N PHE A 72 7.98 27.91 5.21
CA PHE A 72 7.47 27.91 3.85
C PHE A 72 6.15 28.69 3.80
N VAL A 73 5.74 29.10 2.61
CA VAL A 73 4.47 29.79 2.39
C VAL A 73 3.50 28.86 1.67
N ALA A 74 2.32 28.69 2.24
CA ALA A 74 1.21 27.98 1.62
C ALA A 74 -0.07 28.78 1.81
N ASN A 75 -0.91 28.90 0.77
CA ASN A 75 -2.16 29.66 0.82
C ASN A 75 -1.99 31.11 1.35
N GLY A 76 -0.86 31.76 1.01
CA GLY A 76 -0.54 33.12 1.45
C GLY A 76 -0.19 33.27 2.95
N LYS A 77 0.01 32.17 3.69
CA LYS A 77 0.43 32.17 5.09
C LYS A 77 1.77 31.48 5.27
N GLU A 78 2.59 32.01 6.17
CA GLU A 78 3.86 31.41 6.57
C GLU A 78 3.63 30.29 7.59
N TYR A 79 4.27 29.15 7.37
CA TYR A 79 4.29 28.00 8.27
C TYR A 79 5.72 27.68 8.63
N ARG A 80 5.95 27.35 9.90
CA ARG A 80 7.27 26.95 10.42
C ARG A 80 7.26 25.51 10.89
N GLY A 81 8.38 24.84 10.69
CA GLY A 81 8.61 23.49 11.17
C GLY A 81 10.00 23.36 11.80
N ARG A 82 10.13 22.40 12.70
CA ARG A 82 11.42 21.99 13.28
C ARG A 82 11.46 20.48 13.31
N VAL A 83 12.57 19.91 12.85
CA VAL A 83 12.81 18.47 12.85
C VAL A 83 14.14 18.13 13.50
N LEU A 84 14.17 16.97 14.14
CA LEU A 84 15.36 16.35 14.71
C LEU A 84 15.42 14.91 14.20
N TYR A 85 16.53 14.51 13.61
CA TYR A 85 16.68 13.18 13.03
C TYR A 85 18.16 12.76 13.00
N SER A 86 18.39 11.46 12.89
CA SER A 86 19.74 10.92 12.69
C SER A 86 20.08 10.89 11.20
N SER A 87 21.22 11.46 10.84
CA SER A 87 21.71 11.50 9.46
C SER A 87 23.23 11.56 9.45
N ASP A 88 23.84 11.20 8.32
CA ASP A 88 25.27 11.40 8.07
C ASP A 88 25.54 12.80 7.47
N GLU A 89 24.51 13.64 7.33
CA GLU A 89 24.65 15.04 6.90
C GLU A 89 25.57 15.84 7.83
N ALA A 90 26.60 16.42 7.23
CA ALA A 90 27.64 17.17 7.93
C ALA A 90 27.84 18.57 7.33
N TRP A 91 26.74 19.26 7.04
CA TRP A 91 26.85 20.65 6.57
C TRP A 91 27.34 21.59 7.69
N PRO A 92 28.05 22.67 7.35
CA PRO A 92 28.31 23.75 8.30
C PRO A 92 27.00 24.34 8.82
N SER A 93 26.96 24.66 10.12
CA SER A 93 25.88 25.43 10.72
C SER A 93 25.69 26.75 9.97
N LEU A 94 24.44 27.15 9.80
CA LEU A 94 24.11 28.42 9.17
C LEU A 94 24.52 29.57 10.09
N LYS A 95 25.20 30.58 9.53
CA LYS A 95 25.44 31.85 10.24
C LYS A 95 24.16 32.70 10.23
N GLU A 96 24.12 33.72 11.07
CA GLU A 96 22.98 34.63 11.16
C GLU A 96 22.66 35.27 9.79
N GLY A 97 21.44 35.04 9.29
CA GLY A 97 21.00 35.50 7.96
C GLY A 97 21.30 34.56 6.79
N GLU A 98 22.09 33.51 6.97
CA GLU A 98 22.29 32.48 5.93
C GLU A 98 21.06 31.55 5.84
N THR A 99 20.62 31.27 4.62
CA THR A 99 19.49 30.38 4.36
C THR A 99 19.82 29.34 3.29
N ARG A 100 19.06 28.24 3.27
CA ARG A 100 19.14 27.22 2.21
C ARG A 100 17.75 26.82 1.76
N SER A 101 17.59 26.52 0.48
CA SER A 101 16.33 25.98 -0.04
C SER A 101 16.23 24.49 0.27
N GLU A 102 15.05 24.05 0.73
CA GLU A 102 14.76 22.63 0.95
C GLU A 102 13.31 22.34 0.52
N HIS A 103 13.08 21.17 -0.07
CA HIS A 103 11.72 20.75 -0.42
C HIS A 103 10.96 20.37 0.85
N ILE A 104 9.79 20.96 1.05
CA ILE A 104 8.90 20.68 2.18
C ILE A 104 7.64 20.02 1.68
N ARG A 105 7.29 18.88 2.26
CA ARG A 105 5.98 18.24 2.11
C ARG A 105 5.02 18.80 3.15
N TYR A 106 3.82 19.16 2.74
CA TYR A 106 2.76 19.62 3.64
C TYR A 106 1.39 19.11 3.18
N LEU A 107 0.41 19.06 4.09
CA LEU A 107 -0.95 18.70 3.74
C LEU A 107 -1.75 19.96 3.40
N ALA A 108 -2.26 20.12 2.17
CA ALA A 108 -2.95 21.35 1.76
C ALA A 108 -4.14 21.75 2.65
N VAL A 109 -4.92 20.77 3.11
CA VAL A 109 -6.07 20.99 4.00
C VAL A 109 -5.62 21.42 5.41
N PHE A 110 -4.41 21.03 5.83
CA PHE A 110 -3.88 21.36 7.15
C PHE A 110 -2.34 21.52 7.15
N PRO A 111 -1.81 22.67 6.68
CA PRO A 111 -0.37 22.83 6.44
C PRO A 111 0.53 22.79 7.69
N TYR A 112 -0.04 22.82 8.89
CA TYR A 112 0.68 22.57 10.14
C TYR A 112 1.26 21.15 10.23
N ILE A 113 0.69 20.19 9.48
CA ILE A 113 1.34 18.91 9.23
C ILE A 113 2.28 19.12 8.04
N ASN A 114 3.56 19.25 8.33
CA ASN A 114 4.61 19.42 7.34
C ASN A 114 5.92 18.80 7.81
N LYS A 115 6.75 18.36 6.87
CA LYS A 115 8.11 17.83 7.08
C LYS A 115 8.97 18.11 5.84
N PRO A 116 10.31 18.19 5.96
CA PRO A 116 11.18 18.12 4.79
C PRO A 116 10.90 16.86 3.98
N ALA A 117 10.95 16.98 2.65
CA ALA A 117 10.67 15.90 1.72
C ALA A 117 11.58 14.70 1.98
N MET A 118 12.86 14.91 2.31
CA MET A 118 13.79 13.83 2.65
C MET A 118 13.36 12.94 3.84
N LEU A 119 12.52 13.48 4.73
CA LEU A 119 12.01 12.75 5.89
C LEU A 119 10.58 12.21 5.68
N SER A 120 9.96 12.51 4.54
CA SER A 120 8.58 12.12 4.23
C SER A 120 8.40 11.42 2.88
N ASP A 121 9.39 11.45 2.01
CA ASP A 121 9.35 10.82 0.69
C ASP A 121 9.79 9.37 0.78
N PHE A 122 8.97 8.48 0.21
CA PHE A 122 9.24 7.05 0.18
C PHE A 122 10.53 6.71 -0.58
N ASP A 123 10.84 7.45 -1.64
CA ASP A 123 12.06 7.25 -2.41
C ASP A 123 13.33 7.61 -1.61
N GLU A 124 13.24 8.49 -0.60
CA GLU A 124 14.39 8.99 0.17
C GLU A 124 14.58 8.26 1.51
N MET A 125 13.49 7.87 2.19
CA MET A 125 13.56 7.16 3.49
C MET A 125 14.08 5.71 3.39
N GLY A 126 14.01 5.10 2.20
CA GLY A 126 14.34 3.69 2.00
C GLY A 126 13.35 2.71 2.64
N GLU A 127 13.44 1.44 2.24
CA GLU A 127 12.47 0.40 2.62
C GLU A 127 12.32 0.23 4.14
N ALA A 128 13.42 0.32 4.89
CA ALA A 128 13.42 0.20 6.35
C ALA A 128 12.65 1.34 7.04
N GLY A 129 12.80 2.59 6.56
CA GLY A 129 12.07 3.74 7.09
C GLY A 129 10.56 3.64 6.84
N ILE A 130 10.18 3.17 5.65
CA ILE A 130 8.78 2.93 5.30
C ILE A 130 8.17 1.86 6.22
N ILE A 131 8.86 0.73 6.39
CA ILE A 131 8.44 -0.35 7.28
C ILE A 131 8.28 0.20 8.70
N TYR A 132 9.27 0.93 9.22
CA TYR A 132 9.21 1.52 10.56
C TYR A 132 7.93 2.35 10.76
N HIS A 133 7.61 3.26 9.85
CA HIS A 133 6.42 4.11 9.99
C HIS A 133 5.09 3.38 9.79
N ILE A 134 5.06 2.26 9.07
CA ILE A 134 3.85 1.41 8.95
C ILE A 134 3.60 0.64 10.25
N PHE A 135 4.64 0.08 10.87
CA PHE A 135 4.51 -0.79 12.03
C PHE A 135 4.45 -0.06 13.36
N THR A 136 5.13 1.08 13.48
CA THR A 136 5.10 1.91 14.70
C THR A 136 3.69 2.20 15.22
N PRO A 137 2.71 2.66 14.41
CA PRO A 137 1.38 2.94 14.92
C PRO A 137 0.66 1.69 15.44
N ILE A 138 0.87 0.54 14.79
CA ILE A 138 0.28 -0.75 15.22
C ILE A 138 0.89 -1.18 16.55
N GLY A 139 2.21 -1.16 16.66
CA GLY A 139 2.94 -1.52 17.89
C GLY A 139 2.58 -0.59 19.05
N CYS A 140 2.56 0.72 18.80
CA CYS A 140 2.19 1.71 19.82
C CYS A 140 0.73 1.57 20.26
N LEU A 141 -0.20 1.28 19.35
CA LEU A 141 -1.60 1.03 19.71
C LEU A 141 -1.74 -0.23 20.58
N PHE A 142 -1.03 -1.30 20.24
CA PHE A 142 -1.00 -2.52 21.05
C PHE A 142 -0.46 -2.26 22.47
N LEU A 143 0.67 -1.55 22.57
CA LEU A 143 1.24 -1.15 23.87
C LEU A 143 0.28 -0.27 24.67
N LEU A 144 -0.41 0.68 24.02
CA LEU A 144 -1.38 1.55 24.66
C LEU A 144 -2.57 0.75 25.21
N LEU A 145 -3.05 -0.27 24.49
CA LEU A 145 -4.08 -1.18 24.98
C LEU A 145 -3.63 -2.01 26.19
N LEU A 146 -2.39 -2.52 26.19
CA LEU A 146 -1.83 -3.24 27.35
C LEU A 146 -1.71 -2.33 28.58
N VAL A 147 -1.23 -1.11 28.37
CA VAL A 147 -1.04 -0.12 29.42
C VAL A 147 -2.39 0.34 30.01
N ILE A 148 -3.43 0.52 29.19
CA ILE A 148 -4.78 0.84 29.66
C ILE A 148 -5.43 -0.35 30.39
N ARG A 149 -5.25 -1.57 29.88
CA ARG A 149 -5.83 -2.80 30.49
C ARG A 149 -5.22 -3.10 31.86
N THR A 150 -3.95 -2.76 32.08
CA THR A 150 -3.26 -2.91 33.38
C THR A 150 -3.59 -1.78 34.36
N GLY A 151 -3.95 -0.58 33.88
CA GLY A 151 -4.42 0.55 34.70
C GLY A 151 -5.92 0.53 35.05
N GLY A 152 -6.72 -0.24 34.31
CA GLY A 152 -8.16 -0.40 34.53
C GLY A 152 -8.49 -1.03 35.87
N LYS A 153 -9.20 -0.28 36.71
CA LYS A 153 -9.78 -0.77 37.97
C LYS A 153 -10.72 -1.95 37.64
N LYS A 154 -10.32 -3.20 37.93
CA LYS A 154 -11.26 -4.32 38.02
C LYS A 154 -12.27 -3.94 39.11
N THR A 155 -13.44 -3.46 38.73
CA THR A 155 -14.60 -3.43 39.60
C THR A 155 -15.02 -4.88 39.78
N ASN A 156 -14.60 -5.49 40.88
CA ASN A 156 -15.17 -6.75 41.32
C ASN A 156 -16.66 -6.50 41.57
N LYS A 157 -17.51 -6.83 40.60
CA LYS A 157 -18.89 -7.19 40.91
C LYS A 157 -18.82 -8.52 41.64
N THR A 158 -19.00 -8.47 42.95
CA THR A 158 -19.30 -9.61 43.81
C THR A 158 -20.56 -10.28 43.28
N ALA A 159 -20.42 -11.32 42.48
CA ALA A 159 -21.49 -12.25 42.19
C ALA A 159 -21.57 -13.23 43.36
N GLY A 160 -22.56 -13.04 44.22
CA GLY A 160 -22.96 -14.06 45.19
C GLY A 160 -23.41 -15.32 44.46
N LYS A 161 -22.90 -16.47 44.90
CA LYS A 161 -23.53 -17.77 44.63
C LYS A 161 -24.95 -17.76 45.21
N PRO A 162 -25.89 -18.45 44.56
CA PRO A 162 -26.38 -19.65 45.23
C PRO A 162 -26.30 -20.89 44.35
N ALA A 163 -26.29 -22.01 45.05
CA ALA A 163 -26.11 -23.35 44.54
C ALA A 163 -27.37 -23.93 43.90
N ALA A 164 -27.11 -24.75 42.88
CA ALA A 164 -27.74 -26.04 42.55
C ALA A 164 -29.27 -26.14 42.43
N LYS A 165 -29.71 -26.49 41.21
CA LYS A 165 -30.52 -27.67 40.84
C LYS A 165 -30.43 -27.80 39.31
N SER A 166 -29.71 -28.80 38.81
CA SER A 166 -30.19 -30.14 38.41
C SER A 166 -30.65 -30.16 36.95
N ALA A 167 -30.03 -31.10 36.23
CA ALA A 167 -30.13 -31.50 34.82
C ALA A 167 -31.46 -31.29 34.09
N ILE A 168 -31.38 -31.02 32.78
CA ILE A 168 -31.78 -31.93 31.69
C ILE A 168 -31.25 -31.40 30.34
N SER A 169 -30.96 -32.38 29.47
CA SER A 169 -30.44 -32.42 28.09
C SER A 169 -30.82 -31.34 27.08
N GLY A 170 -29.98 -31.18 26.05
CA GLY A 170 -30.44 -30.81 24.70
C GLY A 170 -29.37 -30.13 23.84
N GLU A 171 -29.10 -30.74 22.68
CA GLU A 171 -28.11 -30.36 21.66
C GLU A 171 -28.13 -28.93 21.13
N ALA A 172 -26.97 -28.54 20.59
CA ALA A 172 -26.73 -27.37 19.79
C ALA A 172 -27.35 -27.49 18.38
N GLN A 173 -27.86 -26.38 17.82
CA GLN A 173 -27.22 -25.69 16.67
C GLN A 173 -28.12 -24.63 15.97
N ILE A 174 -27.44 -23.53 15.57
CA ILE A 174 -27.68 -22.63 14.41
C ILE A 174 -28.92 -21.71 14.48
N ILE A 175 -28.76 -20.38 14.35
CA ILE A 175 -29.27 -19.51 13.26
C ILE A 175 -28.49 -18.18 13.23
N GLU A 176 -28.13 -17.77 12.01
CA GLU A 176 -27.51 -16.51 11.55
C GLU A 176 -28.18 -15.23 12.08
N ALA A 177 -27.37 -14.23 12.45
CA ALA A 177 -27.81 -12.87 12.64
C ALA A 177 -27.74 -12.09 11.31
N ARG A 178 -28.90 -11.87 10.68
CA ARG A 178 -29.11 -10.86 9.62
C ARG A 178 -30.00 -9.73 10.16
N SER A 179 -29.45 -8.51 10.05
CA SER A 179 -30.05 -7.16 10.10
C SER A 179 -31.47 -6.98 10.67
N ASP A 180 -31.57 -6.41 11.88
CA ASP A 180 -32.83 -5.89 12.43
C ASP A 180 -32.76 -4.36 12.57
N MET A 181 -33.17 -3.64 11.52
CA MET A 181 -33.35 -2.19 11.54
C MET A 181 -34.73 -1.78 11.01
N GLY A 182 -35.74 -2.62 11.26
CA GLY A 182 -37.11 -2.42 10.74
C GLY A 182 -38.26 -2.70 11.70
N MET A 183 -38.03 -3.21 12.92
CA MET A 183 -39.11 -3.67 13.79
C MET A 183 -39.67 -2.63 14.79
N PHE A 184 -39.37 -1.33 14.69
CA PHE A 184 -39.86 -0.32 15.65
C PHE A 184 -40.67 0.79 15.01
N CYS A 185 -41.78 1.17 15.64
CA CYS A 185 -42.61 2.27 15.20
C CYS A 185 -41.83 3.59 15.27
N PRO A 186 -41.69 4.34 14.17
CA PRO A 186 -40.90 5.58 14.16
C PRO A 186 -41.52 6.70 15.01
N ASN A 187 -42.78 6.57 15.43
CA ASN A 187 -43.47 7.59 16.22
C ASN A 187 -43.36 7.37 17.72
N CYS A 188 -43.42 6.12 18.20
CA CYS A 188 -43.46 5.82 19.63
C CYS A 188 -42.42 4.79 20.09
N GLY A 189 -41.61 4.25 19.17
CA GLY A 189 -40.54 3.30 19.48
C GLY A 189 -41.02 1.89 19.85
N ASN A 190 -42.32 1.60 19.77
CA ASN A 190 -42.84 0.28 20.12
C ASN A 190 -42.61 -0.73 18.99
N ARG A 191 -42.39 -2.00 19.36
CA ARG A 191 -42.11 -3.07 18.38
C ARG A 191 -43.35 -3.32 17.50
N LEU A 192 -43.17 -3.30 16.18
CA LEU A 192 -44.19 -3.60 15.19
C LEU A 192 -44.11 -5.09 14.80
N THR A 193 -45.25 -5.74 14.70
CA THR A 193 -45.38 -7.07 14.08
C THR A 193 -45.44 -6.92 12.56
N GLU A 194 -44.75 -7.83 11.86
CA GLU A 194 -44.67 -7.82 10.39
C GLU A 194 -46.06 -7.83 9.75
N GLY A 195 -46.28 -6.96 8.76
CA GLY A 195 -47.54 -6.86 8.01
C GLY A 195 -48.63 -5.96 8.62
N THR A 196 -48.39 -5.25 9.71
CA THR A 196 -49.38 -4.35 10.31
C THR A 196 -49.47 -2.98 9.61
N ALA A 197 -50.65 -2.62 9.10
CA ALA A 197 -50.88 -1.35 8.40
C ALA A 197 -50.99 -0.12 9.34
N PHE A 198 -51.15 -0.35 10.65
CA PHE A 198 -51.25 0.68 11.68
C PHE A 198 -50.58 0.20 12.97
N CYS A 199 -49.94 1.11 13.71
CA CYS A 199 -49.38 0.80 15.03
C CYS A 199 -50.51 0.58 16.03
N THR A 200 -50.57 -0.60 16.66
CA THR A 200 -51.59 -0.96 17.65
C THR A 200 -51.53 -0.13 18.93
N ASN A 201 -50.40 0.51 19.24
CA ASN A 201 -50.25 1.29 20.47
C ASN A 201 -50.51 2.80 20.27
N CYS A 202 -50.12 3.38 19.13
CA CYS A 202 -50.30 4.83 18.90
C CYS A 202 -51.26 5.19 17.75
N GLY A 203 -51.82 4.20 17.05
CA GLY A 203 -52.82 4.39 15.99
C GLY A 203 -52.28 4.93 14.66
N LYS A 204 -50.97 5.21 14.54
CA LYS A 204 -50.37 5.79 13.33
C LYS A 204 -50.29 4.76 12.20
N LYS A 205 -50.74 5.14 10.99
CA LYS A 205 -50.66 4.32 9.77
C LYS A 205 -49.21 4.14 9.33
N ILE A 206 -48.80 2.89 9.10
CA ILE A 206 -47.48 2.51 8.59
C ILE A 206 -47.71 1.94 7.18
N GLN A 207 -47.28 2.68 6.15
CA GLN A 207 -47.48 2.26 4.76
C GLN A 207 -46.40 1.25 4.38
N ALA A 208 -46.81 0.05 3.95
CA ALA A 208 -45.93 -0.89 3.28
C ALA A 208 -45.49 -0.30 1.94
N GLY A 209 -44.17 -0.20 1.71
CA GLY A 209 -43.58 0.48 0.55
C GLY A 209 -44.04 -0.13 -0.78
N ALA A 210 -44.52 0.73 -1.67
CA ALA A 210 -44.83 0.36 -3.04
C ALA A 210 -43.53 0.03 -3.82
N PRO A 211 -43.54 -0.95 -4.74
CA PRO A 211 -42.33 -1.52 -5.36
C PRO A 211 -41.61 -0.59 -6.35
N ASN A 212 -42.08 0.63 -6.62
CA ASN A 212 -41.61 1.48 -7.71
C ASN A 212 -40.84 2.74 -7.27
N ILE A 213 -40.19 2.75 -6.12
CA ILE A 213 -39.38 3.91 -5.66
C ILE A 213 -37.92 3.52 -5.46
N CYS A 214 -37.01 4.34 -5.99
CA CYS A 214 -35.57 4.17 -5.83
C CYS A 214 -35.18 4.35 -4.36
N THR A 215 -34.60 3.31 -3.75
CA THR A 215 -34.18 3.33 -2.35
C THR A 215 -33.01 4.27 -2.07
N ALA A 216 -32.29 4.70 -3.11
CA ALA A 216 -31.13 5.59 -2.96
C ALA A 216 -31.49 7.09 -3.00
N CYS A 217 -32.52 7.48 -3.76
CA CYS A 217 -32.87 8.91 -3.93
C CYS A 217 -34.36 9.22 -3.87
N GLY A 218 -35.23 8.22 -3.74
CA GLY A 218 -36.68 8.40 -3.58
C GLY A 218 -37.44 8.71 -4.88
N SER A 219 -36.80 8.67 -6.05
CA SER A 219 -37.47 8.88 -7.34
C SER A 219 -38.25 7.65 -7.80
N GLU A 220 -39.35 7.86 -8.53
CA GLU A 220 -40.17 6.78 -9.08
C GLU A 220 -39.43 6.06 -10.23
N LEU A 221 -39.42 4.73 -10.19
CA LEU A 221 -38.73 3.86 -11.14
C LEU A 221 -39.74 3.30 -12.15
N GLN A 222 -39.47 3.50 -13.44
CA GLN A 222 -40.23 2.86 -14.52
C GLN A 222 -39.98 1.35 -14.56
N GLU A 223 -41.02 0.59 -14.86
CA GLU A 223 -40.99 -0.87 -14.93
C GLU A 223 -39.95 -1.35 -15.97
N GLY A 224 -39.10 -2.31 -15.58
CA GLY A 224 -38.07 -2.90 -16.44
C GLY A 224 -36.71 -2.18 -16.48
N THR A 225 -36.52 -1.09 -15.73
CA THR A 225 -35.24 -0.36 -15.69
C THR A 225 -34.19 -1.03 -14.79
N ALA A 226 -32.97 -1.23 -15.29
CA ALA A 226 -31.86 -1.81 -14.52
C ALA A 226 -31.10 -0.76 -13.67
N PHE A 227 -31.26 0.53 -13.97
CA PHE A 227 -30.62 1.64 -13.28
C PHE A 227 -31.59 2.80 -13.14
N CYS A 228 -31.49 3.54 -12.04
CA CYS A 228 -32.28 4.74 -11.82
C CYS A 228 -31.80 5.88 -12.75
N ILE A 229 -32.70 6.41 -13.57
CA ILE A 229 -32.37 7.51 -14.49
C ILE A 229 -31.99 8.82 -13.76
N SER A 230 -32.49 9.03 -12.54
CA SER A 230 -32.24 10.28 -11.81
C SER A 230 -30.94 10.29 -11.03
N CYS A 231 -30.41 9.14 -10.60
CA CYS A 231 -29.19 9.08 -9.78
C CYS A 231 -28.13 8.08 -10.24
N GLY A 232 -28.41 7.26 -11.25
CA GLY A 232 -27.47 6.30 -11.84
C GLY A 232 -27.25 5.02 -11.05
N ASN A 233 -27.89 4.85 -9.88
CA ASN A 233 -27.73 3.64 -9.08
C ASN A 233 -28.45 2.43 -9.68
N ALA A 234 -27.78 1.28 -9.62
CA ALA A 234 -28.32 0.00 -10.08
C ALA A 234 -29.50 -0.44 -9.21
N VAL A 235 -30.57 -0.90 -9.87
CA VAL A 235 -31.77 -1.39 -9.22
C VAL A 235 -31.74 -2.92 -9.28
N ASN A 236 -31.43 -3.57 -8.16
CA ASN A 236 -31.46 -5.03 -8.06
C ASN A 236 -32.90 -5.51 -7.87
N ARG A 237 -33.57 -5.87 -8.97
CA ARG A 237 -34.79 -6.70 -8.92
C ARG A 237 -34.45 -8.13 -9.32
N ALA A 238 -34.65 -9.08 -8.40
CA ALA A 238 -34.64 -10.49 -8.74
C ALA A 238 -36.00 -10.84 -9.35
N VAL A 239 -36.04 -11.11 -10.65
CA VAL A 239 -37.24 -11.63 -11.34
C VAL A 239 -36.88 -12.96 -12.02
N PRO A 240 -37.64 -14.05 -11.82
CA PRO A 240 -37.46 -15.31 -12.55
C PRO A 240 -37.97 -15.20 -13.98
N GLN A 241 -37.22 -15.74 -14.94
CA GLN A 241 -37.63 -15.84 -16.35
C GLN A 241 -38.74 -16.87 -16.59
N PRO A 242 -39.56 -16.65 -17.63
CA PRO A 242 -39.98 -17.74 -18.51
C PRO A 242 -39.70 -17.49 -20.01
N MET A 243 -39.76 -18.59 -20.76
CA MET A 243 -39.30 -18.85 -22.13
C MET A 243 -40.11 -18.25 -23.31
N ALA A 244 -39.43 -18.20 -24.46
CA ALA A 244 -39.84 -18.45 -25.86
C ALA A 244 -40.75 -17.45 -26.62
N ALA A 245 -40.26 -16.91 -27.75
CA ALA A 245 -40.56 -17.40 -29.13
C ALA A 245 -40.19 -16.37 -30.23
N ALA A 246 -39.93 -16.90 -31.42
CA ALA A 246 -39.43 -16.30 -32.66
C ALA A 246 -40.19 -15.10 -33.27
N ARG A 247 -39.50 -14.28 -34.10
CA ARG A 247 -39.76 -14.06 -35.55
C ARG A 247 -38.88 -12.97 -36.21
N GLN A 248 -38.26 -13.37 -37.33
CA GLN A 248 -38.03 -12.72 -38.64
C GLN A 248 -37.53 -11.26 -38.78
N ALA A 249 -36.49 -11.13 -39.62
CA ALA A 249 -35.99 -9.91 -40.27
C ALA A 249 -36.92 -9.45 -41.42
N PRO A 250 -36.73 -8.22 -41.94
CA PRO A 250 -36.03 -8.13 -43.23
C PRO A 250 -35.02 -6.97 -43.35
N ALA A 251 -34.28 -7.06 -44.45
CA ALA A 251 -33.20 -6.21 -44.92
C ALA A 251 -33.67 -4.81 -45.34
N ASP A 252 -32.77 -3.82 -45.24
CA ASP A 252 -32.51 -2.83 -46.30
C ASP A 252 -31.18 -2.09 -46.05
N ALA A 253 -30.46 -1.83 -47.14
CA ALA A 253 -29.11 -1.27 -47.23
C ALA A 253 -29.13 0.29 -47.30
N PRO A 254 -27.98 0.99 -47.21
CA PRO A 254 -27.85 2.28 -46.49
C PRO A 254 -27.77 3.52 -47.40
N PRO A 255 -27.66 4.74 -46.81
CA PRO A 255 -26.90 5.81 -47.41
C PRO A 255 -25.66 6.20 -46.58
N ARG A 256 -24.51 6.02 -47.23
CA ARG A 256 -23.25 6.78 -47.18
C ARG A 256 -23.09 7.80 -46.04
N ALA A 257 -22.28 7.44 -45.06
CA ALA A 257 -21.56 8.40 -44.22
C ALA A 257 -20.25 8.80 -44.91
N VAL A 258 -20.09 10.10 -45.17
CA VAL A 258 -18.83 10.74 -45.54
C VAL A 258 -17.83 10.59 -44.39
N ALA A 259 -16.70 9.94 -44.68
CA ALA A 259 -15.59 9.79 -43.76
C ALA A 259 -14.84 11.13 -43.62
N TYR A 260 -14.80 11.67 -42.40
CA TYR A 260 -13.80 12.67 -42.03
C TYR A 260 -12.59 11.91 -41.49
N ALA A 261 -11.51 11.86 -42.28
CA ALA A 261 -10.22 11.32 -41.85
C ALA A 261 -9.49 12.34 -40.94
N PRO A 262 -9.02 11.95 -39.74
CA PRO A 262 -8.02 12.73 -39.04
C PRO A 262 -6.64 12.56 -39.71
N PRO A 263 -5.75 13.57 -39.64
CA PRO A 263 -4.49 13.58 -40.37
C PRO A 263 -3.58 12.45 -39.89
N GLN A 264 -3.09 11.66 -40.84
CA GLN A 264 -2.15 10.58 -40.64
C GLN A 264 -0.85 11.14 -40.06
N SER A 265 -0.54 10.76 -38.83
CA SER A 265 0.83 10.73 -38.33
C SER A 265 1.66 9.86 -39.27
N ALA A 266 2.84 10.35 -39.60
CA ALA A 266 3.80 9.69 -40.47
C ALA A 266 3.91 8.19 -40.13
N ALA A 267 3.50 7.36 -41.08
CA ALA A 267 3.77 5.94 -41.04
C ALA A 267 5.28 5.76 -41.02
N TYR A 268 5.80 5.32 -39.87
CA TYR A 268 7.14 4.77 -39.78
C TYR A 268 7.19 3.55 -40.71
N VAL A 269 7.81 3.75 -41.87
CA VAL A 269 8.26 2.67 -42.74
C VAL A 269 9.25 1.86 -41.92
N SER A 270 8.85 0.65 -41.52
CA SER A 270 9.76 -0.34 -40.94
C SER A 270 10.73 -0.81 -42.03
N PRO A 271 12.05 -0.63 -41.88
CA PRO A 271 13.01 -1.30 -42.74
C PRO A 271 13.17 -2.73 -42.19
N GLN A 272 12.49 -3.69 -42.83
CA GLN A 272 12.92 -5.08 -42.76
C GLN A 272 14.29 -5.17 -43.42
N GLY A 273 15.36 -5.34 -42.63
CA GLY A 273 16.71 -5.56 -43.18
C GLY A 273 17.91 -5.06 -42.39
N GLY A 274 17.75 -4.59 -41.15
CA GLY A 274 18.87 -4.35 -40.23
C GLY A 274 18.82 -5.34 -39.07
N THR A 275 19.96 -5.78 -38.55
CA THR A 275 20.03 -6.53 -37.29
C THR A 275 19.34 -5.69 -36.21
N GLY A 276 18.06 -5.97 -35.91
CA GLY A 276 17.20 -5.19 -35.02
C GLY A 276 17.63 -5.32 -33.56
N LEU A 277 18.84 -4.85 -33.25
CA LEU A 277 19.49 -4.88 -31.95
C LEU A 277 19.71 -3.46 -31.41
N VAL A 278 19.48 -2.43 -32.22
CA VAL A 278 19.51 -1.02 -31.81
C VAL A 278 18.08 -0.52 -31.81
N GLY A 279 17.63 -0.02 -30.66
CA GLY A 279 16.25 0.37 -30.45
C GLY A 279 15.62 -0.37 -29.28
N PHE A 280 14.52 0.18 -28.77
CA PHE A 280 13.65 -0.60 -27.90
C PHE A 280 12.72 -1.47 -28.73
N SER A 281 12.50 -2.68 -28.26
CA SER A 281 11.71 -3.70 -28.94
C SER A 281 10.22 -3.40 -28.80
N ASP A 282 9.48 -3.49 -29.91
CA ASP A 282 8.01 -3.43 -29.91
C ASP A 282 7.37 -4.74 -29.40
N ARG A 283 8.19 -5.77 -29.17
CA ARG A 283 7.76 -7.10 -28.70
C ARG A 283 7.07 -7.05 -27.33
N CYS A 284 7.26 -5.98 -26.55
CA CYS A 284 6.55 -5.77 -25.28
C CYS A 284 5.02 -5.69 -25.45
N HIS A 285 4.54 -5.28 -26.63
CA HIS A 285 3.12 -5.20 -26.97
C HIS A 285 2.58 -6.48 -27.63
N SER A 286 3.42 -7.50 -27.83
CA SER A 286 2.96 -8.75 -28.43
C SER A 286 1.96 -9.47 -27.52
N PRO A 287 0.94 -10.14 -28.09
CA PRO A 287 -0.08 -10.83 -27.30
C PRO A 287 0.52 -11.92 -26.40
N GLU A 288 1.60 -12.57 -26.84
CA GLU A 288 2.33 -13.59 -26.06
C GLU A 288 2.94 -12.99 -24.78
N ILE A 289 3.63 -11.85 -24.88
CA ILE A 289 4.27 -11.18 -23.74
C ILE A 289 3.23 -10.59 -22.78
N LEU A 290 2.14 -10.01 -23.32
CA LEU A 290 1.02 -9.54 -22.50
C LEU A 290 0.34 -10.70 -21.76
N ALA A 291 0.17 -11.86 -22.40
CA ALA A 291 -0.35 -13.07 -21.75
C ALA A 291 0.59 -13.59 -20.66
N ALA A 292 1.90 -13.53 -20.87
CA ALA A 292 2.90 -13.86 -19.85
C ALA A 292 2.81 -12.92 -18.64
N ALA A 293 2.69 -11.60 -18.87
CA ALA A 293 2.49 -10.61 -17.81
C ALA A 293 1.20 -10.86 -17.00
N GLN A 294 0.09 -11.16 -17.70
CA GLN A 294 -1.18 -11.51 -17.05
C GLN A 294 -1.07 -12.80 -16.22
N THR A 295 -0.38 -13.81 -16.73
CA THR A 295 -0.16 -15.09 -16.03
C THR A 295 0.68 -14.88 -14.77
N ASN A 296 1.79 -14.14 -14.86
CA ASN A 296 2.61 -13.78 -13.70
C ASN A 296 1.80 -13.03 -12.64
N ARG A 297 0.92 -12.10 -13.07
CA ARG A 297 0.02 -11.40 -12.15
C ARG A 297 -0.97 -12.34 -11.49
N ARG A 298 -1.59 -13.29 -12.22
CA ARG A 298 -2.49 -14.29 -11.64
C ARG A 298 -1.79 -15.19 -10.62
N ILE A 299 -0.57 -15.64 -10.93
CA ILE A 299 0.26 -16.42 -10.00
C ILE A 299 0.58 -15.59 -8.75
N GLY A 300 0.96 -14.32 -8.92
CA GLY A 300 1.20 -13.39 -7.82
C GLY A 300 -0.01 -13.20 -6.91
N VAL A 301 -1.21 -13.06 -7.48
CA VAL A 301 -2.46 -12.95 -6.70
C VAL A 301 -2.78 -14.26 -5.96
N LYS A 302 -2.61 -15.42 -6.60
CA LYS A 302 -2.79 -16.72 -5.92
C LYS A 302 -1.83 -16.89 -4.76
N PHE A 303 -0.54 -16.57 -4.97
CA PHE A 303 0.47 -16.63 -3.92
C PHE A 303 0.18 -15.65 -2.77
N MET A 304 -0.27 -14.43 -3.09
CA MET A 304 -0.75 -13.47 -2.11
C MET A 304 -1.88 -14.04 -1.24
N LEU A 305 -2.90 -14.66 -1.85
CA LEU A 305 -4.00 -15.27 -1.09
C LEU A 305 -3.49 -16.37 -0.15
N VAL A 306 -2.57 -17.21 -0.62
CA VAL A 306 -1.94 -18.25 0.22
C VAL A 306 -1.18 -17.62 1.39
N LEU A 307 -0.35 -16.60 1.16
CA LEU A 307 0.41 -15.92 2.22
C LEU A 307 -0.47 -15.21 3.25
N VAL A 308 -1.68 -14.79 2.87
CA VAL A 308 -2.64 -14.16 3.77
C VAL A 308 -3.42 -15.23 4.55
N VAL A 309 -3.80 -16.34 3.91
CA VAL A 309 -4.58 -17.40 4.58
C VAL A 309 -3.71 -18.25 5.51
N LEU A 310 -2.47 -18.52 5.13
CA LEU A 310 -1.58 -19.41 5.87
C LEU A 310 -1.37 -18.98 7.33
N PRO A 311 -1.09 -17.71 7.67
CA PRO A 311 -0.98 -17.30 9.06
C PRO A 311 -2.32 -17.23 9.79
N LEU A 312 -3.43 -16.91 9.09
CA LEU A 312 -4.77 -16.89 9.67
C LEU A 312 -5.24 -18.27 10.14
N ILE A 313 -4.76 -19.35 9.53
CA ILE A 313 -5.08 -20.73 9.94
C ILE A 313 -3.97 -21.30 10.80
N GLY A 314 -2.71 -21.10 10.42
CA GLY A 314 -1.56 -21.71 11.05
C GLY A 314 -1.37 -21.28 12.51
N PHE A 315 -1.52 -19.98 12.81
CA PHE A 315 -1.35 -19.52 14.19
C PHE A 315 -2.48 -19.98 15.13
N PRO A 316 -3.78 -19.91 14.76
CA PRO A 316 -4.83 -20.49 15.60
C PRO A 316 -4.65 -22.00 15.85
N VAL A 317 -4.24 -22.77 14.84
CA VAL A 317 -3.93 -24.19 15.01
C VAL A 317 -2.73 -24.37 15.95
N ALA A 318 -1.67 -23.59 15.80
CA ALA A 318 -0.52 -23.62 16.71
C ALA A 318 -0.92 -23.28 18.16
N GLY A 319 -1.78 -22.29 18.37
CA GLY A 319 -2.30 -21.93 19.70
C GLY A 319 -3.26 -22.95 20.31
N LEU A 320 -3.76 -23.93 19.53
CA LEU A 320 -4.51 -25.08 20.04
C LEU A 320 -3.60 -26.28 20.36
N LEU A 321 -2.44 -26.37 19.73
CA LEU A 321 -1.54 -27.53 19.82
C LEU A 321 -0.32 -27.29 20.73
N ILE A 322 0.02 -26.03 21.00
CA ILE A 322 1.22 -25.64 21.74
C ILE A 322 0.80 -24.96 23.05
N ASP A 323 1.05 -25.63 24.17
CA ASP A 323 0.67 -25.15 25.51
C ASP A 323 1.34 -23.83 25.92
N GLU A 324 2.46 -23.47 25.29
CA GLU A 324 3.21 -22.24 25.56
C GLU A 324 2.58 -20.99 24.92
N MET A 325 1.65 -21.14 23.97
CA MET A 325 1.06 -20.02 23.23
C MET A 325 -0.45 -19.95 23.42
N PRO A 326 -0.98 -19.01 24.24
CA PRO A 326 -2.41 -18.88 24.43
C PRO A 326 -3.11 -18.48 23.12
N LEU A 327 -4.23 -19.15 22.81
CA LEU A 327 -4.99 -19.00 21.56
C LEU A 327 -5.25 -17.54 21.15
N GLY A 328 -5.57 -16.68 22.13
CA GLY A 328 -5.83 -15.26 21.87
C GLY A 328 -4.62 -14.51 21.31
N GLU A 329 -3.42 -14.80 21.80
CA GLU A 329 -2.18 -14.20 21.30
C GLU A 329 -1.83 -14.75 19.91
N ALA A 330 -2.01 -16.05 19.70
CA ALA A 330 -1.78 -16.69 18.42
C ALA A 330 -2.67 -16.09 17.30
N VAL A 331 -3.97 -15.90 17.57
CA VAL A 331 -4.90 -15.27 16.63
C VAL A 331 -4.46 -13.84 16.28
N ILE A 332 -4.04 -13.05 17.28
CA ILE A 332 -3.56 -11.67 17.05
C ILE A 332 -2.33 -11.67 16.14
N ILE A 333 -1.35 -12.54 16.41
CA ILE A 333 -0.13 -12.65 15.59
C ILE A 333 -0.50 -13.04 14.14
N GLY A 334 -1.37 -14.03 13.98
CA GLY A 334 -1.83 -14.47 12.65
C GLY A 334 -2.51 -13.35 11.86
N VAL A 335 -3.39 -12.57 12.49
CA VAL A 335 -4.08 -11.44 11.86
C VAL A 335 -3.09 -10.33 11.45
N VAL A 336 -2.17 -9.96 12.35
CA VAL A 336 -1.18 -8.89 12.07
C VAL A 336 -0.26 -9.31 10.93
N LEU A 337 0.30 -10.52 10.96
CA LEU A 337 1.19 -11.00 9.90
C LEU A 337 0.47 -11.06 8.55
N SER A 338 -0.78 -11.52 8.54
CA SER A 338 -1.59 -11.61 7.32
C SER A 338 -1.91 -10.23 6.74
N PHE A 339 -2.25 -9.26 7.59
CA PHE A 339 -2.50 -7.88 7.17
C PHE A 339 -1.26 -7.24 6.55
N VAL A 340 -0.10 -7.40 7.20
CA VAL A 340 1.19 -6.93 6.68
C VAL A 340 1.49 -7.54 5.32
N MET A 341 1.39 -8.86 5.21
CA MET A 341 1.65 -9.57 3.96
C MET A 341 0.66 -9.11 2.88
N MET A 342 -0.60 -8.88 3.22
CA MET A 342 -1.60 -8.33 2.30
C MET A 342 -1.18 -6.95 1.78
N VAL A 343 -0.82 -6.02 2.66
CA VAL A 343 -0.41 -4.65 2.28
C VAL A 343 0.83 -4.68 1.38
N ILE A 344 1.88 -5.43 1.77
CA ILE A 344 3.11 -5.53 0.97
C ILE A 344 2.81 -6.09 -0.43
N ASN A 345 2.01 -7.15 -0.52
CA ASN A 345 1.67 -7.75 -1.81
C ASN A 345 0.78 -6.83 -2.67
N LEU A 346 -0.15 -6.06 -2.06
CA LEU A 346 -0.95 -5.06 -2.77
C LEU A 346 -0.09 -3.93 -3.33
N LEU A 347 0.89 -3.45 -2.57
CA LEU A 347 1.84 -2.43 -3.04
C LEU A 347 2.67 -2.96 -4.22
N LYS A 348 3.14 -4.21 -4.15
CA LYS A 348 3.85 -4.86 -5.26
C LYS A 348 2.98 -4.99 -6.51
N LEU A 349 1.72 -5.40 -6.35
CA LEU A 349 0.74 -5.47 -7.44
C LEU A 349 0.45 -4.10 -8.05
N ARG A 350 0.36 -3.04 -7.22
CA ARG A 350 0.19 -1.67 -7.69
C ARG A 350 1.41 -1.22 -8.51
N GLY A 351 2.63 -1.51 -8.04
CA GLY A 351 3.87 -1.22 -8.76
C GLY A 351 3.91 -1.83 -10.16
N SER A 352 3.39 -3.05 -10.33
CA SER A 352 3.35 -3.72 -11.64
C SER A 352 2.48 -3.05 -12.72
N LYS A 353 1.59 -2.13 -12.30
CA LYS A 353 0.69 -1.35 -13.18
C LYS A 353 1.23 0.03 -13.52
N GLN A 354 2.39 0.42 -13.00
CA GLN A 354 2.99 1.70 -13.32
C GLN A 354 3.35 1.78 -14.81
N ALA A 355 3.43 2.99 -15.34
CA ALA A 355 3.90 3.22 -16.69
C ALA A 355 5.38 2.79 -16.83
N MET A 356 5.73 2.29 -18.01
CA MET A 356 7.13 2.11 -18.39
C MET A 356 7.83 3.47 -18.35
N TRP A 357 9.10 3.47 -18.02
CA TRP A 357 9.92 4.68 -18.04
C TRP A 357 11.28 4.39 -18.65
N GLU A 358 11.90 5.43 -19.18
CA GLU A 358 13.19 5.38 -19.86
C GLU A 358 14.22 6.26 -19.15
N GLY A 359 15.49 5.94 -19.34
CA GLY A 359 16.59 6.71 -18.76
C GLY A 359 17.95 6.26 -19.25
N VAL A 360 19.00 6.91 -18.74
CA VAL A 360 20.40 6.65 -19.10
C VAL A 360 21.19 6.28 -17.85
N VAL A 361 22.05 5.27 -17.98
CA VAL A 361 23.01 4.90 -16.93
C VAL A 361 24.06 5.98 -16.82
N VAL A 362 24.05 6.74 -15.73
CA VAL A 362 24.95 7.89 -15.53
C VAL A 362 26.17 7.56 -14.68
N ASN A 363 26.07 6.55 -13.82
CA ASN A 363 27.18 6.17 -12.94
C ASN A 363 27.05 4.72 -12.46
N LYS A 364 28.18 4.11 -12.11
CA LYS A 364 28.29 2.78 -11.52
C LYS A 364 29.38 2.80 -10.46
N TYR A 365 29.07 2.31 -9.28
CA TYR A 365 30.05 2.21 -8.18
C TYR A 365 29.74 1.04 -7.27
N SER A 366 30.72 0.61 -6.48
CA SER A 366 30.56 -0.42 -5.47
C SER A 366 30.97 0.09 -4.08
N LYS A 367 30.19 -0.24 -3.05
CA LYS A 367 30.47 0.13 -1.65
C LYS A 367 30.35 -1.09 -0.76
N ARG A 368 31.28 -1.26 0.18
CA ARG A 368 31.14 -2.27 1.26
C ARG A 368 30.17 -1.76 2.32
N ASP A 369 29.20 -2.59 2.65
CA ASP A 369 28.13 -2.30 3.61
C ASP A 369 28.16 -3.31 4.76
N TYR A 370 27.70 -2.89 5.93
CA TYR A 370 27.82 -3.65 7.19
C TYR A 370 26.45 -3.86 7.83
N ARG A 371 26.12 -5.13 8.11
CA ARG A 371 24.85 -5.54 8.72
C ARG A 371 24.97 -5.46 10.25
N HIS A 372 24.68 -4.30 10.83
CA HIS A 372 24.65 -4.09 12.29
C HIS A 372 25.98 -4.22 13.07
N ARG A 373 25.99 -3.59 14.26
CA ARG A 373 27.16 -3.22 15.08
C ARG A 373 28.03 -4.38 15.59
N ASN A 374 27.59 -5.64 15.48
CA ASN A 374 28.23 -6.79 16.14
C ASN A 374 28.56 -7.98 15.20
N GLU A 375 28.36 -7.88 13.88
CA GLU A 375 28.57 -9.01 12.97
C GLU A 375 29.75 -8.75 12.01
N ARG A 376 30.60 -9.77 11.79
CA ARG A 376 31.88 -9.69 11.05
C ARG A 376 31.72 -9.82 9.52
N GLU A 377 30.50 -9.87 9.02
CA GLU A 377 30.20 -10.08 7.61
C GLU A 377 29.94 -8.76 6.88
N SER A 378 30.93 -8.29 6.13
CA SER A 378 30.77 -7.18 5.18
C SER A 378 30.33 -7.72 3.83
N TYR A 379 29.31 -7.12 3.20
CA TYR A 379 28.93 -7.44 1.83
C TYR A 379 29.18 -6.23 0.92
N THR A 380 29.61 -6.48 -0.31
CA THR A 380 29.77 -5.44 -1.33
C THR A 380 28.45 -5.24 -2.08
N VAL A 381 27.95 -4.01 -2.09
CA VAL A 381 26.81 -3.57 -2.89
C VAL A 381 27.34 -2.91 -4.15
N TYR A 382 26.89 -3.39 -5.30
CA TYR A 382 27.16 -2.82 -6.62
C TYR A 382 25.93 -2.02 -7.04
N THR A 383 26.11 -0.72 -7.24
CA THR A 383 25.04 0.24 -7.55
C THR A 383 25.19 0.76 -8.97
N THR A 384 24.14 0.61 -9.78
CA THR A 384 23.99 1.27 -11.08
C THR A 384 22.99 2.41 -10.95
N LEU A 385 23.43 3.64 -11.23
CA LEU A 385 22.61 4.85 -11.17
C LEU A 385 22.07 5.20 -12.55
N ILE A 386 20.76 5.37 -12.64
CA ILE A 386 20.03 5.73 -13.86
C ILE A 386 19.37 7.09 -13.64
N HIS A 387 19.60 8.02 -14.55
CA HIS A 387 18.78 9.24 -14.66
C HIS A 387 17.65 8.96 -15.63
N THR A 388 16.41 9.09 -15.16
CA THR A 388 15.23 8.98 -16.00
C THR A 388 15.06 10.22 -16.88
N ASP A 389 14.36 10.08 -17.99
CA ASP A 389 14.04 11.20 -18.88
C ASP A 389 13.16 12.26 -18.19
N ALA A 390 12.45 11.88 -17.13
CA ALA A 390 11.71 12.77 -16.25
C ALA A 390 12.60 13.52 -15.22
N GLY A 391 13.93 13.35 -15.29
CA GLY A 391 14.90 13.99 -14.38
C GLY A 391 15.06 13.32 -13.01
N MET A 392 14.32 12.23 -12.73
CA MET A 392 14.43 11.49 -11.47
C MET A 392 15.60 10.52 -11.47
N LYS A 393 16.22 10.30 -10.30
CA LYS A 393 17.26 9.29 -10.08
C LYS A 393 16.65 7.95 -9.71
N LYS A 394 17.10 6.86 -10.36
CA LYS A 394 16.76 5.47 -10.02
C LYS A 394 18.04 4.66 -9.83
N THR A 395 18.04 3.74 -8.87
CA THR A 395 19.20 2.92 -8.52
C THR A 395 18.88 1.44 -8.65
N ILE A 396 19.80 0.69 -9.24
CA ILE A 396 19.81 -0.77 -9.22
C ILE A 396 20.89 -1.19 -8.23
N ASN A 397 20.49 -1.77 -7.11
CA ASN A 397 21.41 -2.26 -6.08
C ASN A 397 21.49 -3.78 -6.14
N GLU A 398 22.67 -4.30 -6.46
CA GLU A 398 22.93 -5.73 -6.56
C GLU A 398 24.02 -6.15 -5.57
N ARG A 399 23.95 -7.39 -5.10
CA ARG A 399 24.99 -8.00 -4.24
C ARG A 399 25.93 -8.83 -5.09
N GLU A 400 27.10 -9.16 -4.55
CA GLU A 400 28.18 -9.88 -5.24
C GLU A 400 27.71 -11.11 -6.04
N ASN A 401 26.89 -11.98 -5.46
CA ASN A 401 26.38 -13.18 -6.14
C ASN A 401 25.24 -12.93 -7.15
N ARG A 402 24.80 -11.68 -7.34
CA ARG A 402 23.67 -11.29 -8.21
C ARG A 402 23.93 -9.99 -8.98
N ARG A 403 25.18 -9.64 -9.31
CA ARG A 403 25.58 -8.40 -10.01
C ARG A 403 25.37 -8.40 -11.54
N HIS A 404 24.38 -9.16 -12.01
CA HIS A 404 24.18 -9.45 -13.42
C HIS A 404 23.81 -8.21 -14.25
N MET A 405 23.05 -7.24 -13.71
CA MET A 405 22.78 -5.98 -14.42
C MET A 405 23.93 -4.99 -14.31
N TYR A 406 24.62 -4.96 -13.17
CA TYR A 406 25.84 -4.18 -13.01
C TYR A 406 26.89 -4.60 -14.03
N ASP A 407 27.08 -5.89 -14.29
CA ASP A 407 28.06 -6.34 -15.28
C ASP A 407 27.58 -6.14 -16.74
N TYR A 408 26.26 -6.15 -16.97
CA TYR A 408 25.66 -6.05 -18.30
C TYR A 408 25.51 -4.61 -18.83
N LEU A 409 25.17 -3.66 -17.95
CA LEU A 409 24.95 -2.26 -18.30
C LEU A 409 26.25 -1.45 -18.20
N SER A 410 26.51 -0.60 -19.18
CA SER A 410 27.62 0.36 -19.23
C SER A 410 27.14 1.78 -18.98
N VAL A 411 28.02 2.64 -18.47
CA VAL A 411 27.72 4.08 -18.37
C VAL A 411 27.50 4.64 -19.78
N GLY A 412 26.41 5.40 -19.95
CA GLY A 412 25.93 5.88 -21.24
C GLY A 412 24.85 5.00 -21.88
N ASP A 413 24.60 3.79 -21.37
CA ASP A 413 23.54 2.94 -21.92
C ASP A 413 22.16 3.54 -21.64
N ARG A 414 21.34 3.63 -22.68
CA ARG A 414 19.92 3.98 -22.56
C ARG A 414 19.13 2.71 -22.23
N VAL A 415 18.21 2.81 -21.27
CA VAL A 415 17.44 1.68 -20.74
C VAL A 415 15.95 2.02 -20.62
N ARG A 416 15.10 1.02 -20.78
CA ARG A 416 13.65 1.07 -20.52
C ARG A 416 13.31 0.08 -19.41
N TYR A 417 12.63 0.55 -18.39
CA TYR A 417 12.13 -0.31 -17.32
C TYR A 417 10.72 -0.82 -17.63
N HIS A 418 10.51 -2.12 -17.40
CA HIS A 418 9.25 -2.82 -17.62
C HIS A 418 8.62 -3.23 -16.27
N PRO A 419 7.70 -2.42 -15.69
CA PRO A 419 7.17 -2.66 -14.34
C PRO A 419 6.44 -3.99 -14.17
N SER A 420 5.78 -4.49 -15.22
CA SER A 420 5.07 -5.76 -15.18
C SER A 420 5.98 -6.98 -14.96
N PHE A 421 7.27 -6.85 -15.26
CA PHE A 421 8.27 -7.89 -15.04
C PHE A 421 9.36 -7.51 -14.04
N GLY A 422 9.52 -6.22 -13.72
CA GLY A 422 10.59 -5.73 -12.86
C GLY A 422 11.97 -5.82 -13.50
N THR A 423 12.04 -5.72 -14.84
CA THR A 423 13.27 -5.89 -15.62
C THR A 423 13.62 -4.67 -16.45
N TYR A 424 14.88 -4.54 -16.80
CA TYR A 424 15.40 -3.48 -17.67
C TYR A 424 15.67 -4.03 -19.06
N GLU A 425 15.34 -3.25 -20.08
CA GLU A 425 15.71 -3.47 -21.46
C GLU A 425 16.77 -2.44 -21.87
N LYS A 426 17.87 -2.90 -22.45
CA LYS A 426 18.94 -2.03 -22.98
C LYS A 426 18.59 -1.58 -24.41
N TYR A 427 18.85 -0.32 -24.75
CA TYR A 427 18.49 0.23 -26.06
C TYR A 427 19.40 -0.29 -27.18
N ASP A 428 20.72 -0.19 -27.02
CA ASP A 428 21.69 -0.68 -28.00
C ASP A 428 22.28 -2.01 -27.52
N LYS A 429 21.91 -3.09 -28.19
CA LYS A 429 22.33 -4.47 -27.91
C LYS A 429 23.28 -4.99 -29.00
N SER A 430 23.70 -4.13 -29.94
CA SER A 430 24.49 -4.53 -31.11
C SER A 430 25.87 -5.07 -30.76
N ARG A 431 26.44 -4.62 -29.64
CA ARG A 431 27.74 -5.05 -29.13
C ARG A 431 27.66 -6.16 -28.07
N ASP A 432 26.45 -6.57 -27.70
CA ASP A 432 26.25 -7.55 -26.65
C ASP A 432 26.33 -8.97 -27.22
N ARG A 433 26.93 -9.89 -26.45
CA ARG A 433 26.94 -11.34 -26.78
C ARG A 433 25.81 -12.10 -26.10
N ILE A 434 25.19 -11.48 -25.10
CA ILE A 434 24.14 -12.05 -24.27
C ILE A 434 22.97 -11.06 -24.16
N ILE A 435 21.78 -11.59 -23.88
CA ILE A 435 20.59 -10.81 -23.56
C ILE A 435 19.82 -11.51 -22.44
N TYR A 436 19.30 -10.73 -21.50
CA TYR A 436 18.46 -11.24 -20.43
C TYR A 436 17.00 -11.25 -20.86
N CYS A 437 16.29 -12.34 -20.57
CA CYS A 437 14.87 -12.42 -20.84
C CYS A 437 14.08 -11.51 -19.90
N ASN A 438 13.34 -10.55 -20.44
CA ASN A 438 12.50 -9.66 -19.63
C ASN A 438 11.39 -10.40 -18.87
N VAL A 439 10.98 -11.59 -19.28
CA VAL A 439 9.91 -12.35 -18.59
C VAL A 439 10.44 -13.17 -17.41
N CYS A 440 11.61 -13.81 -17.54
CA CYS A 440 12.11 -14.78 -16.56
C CYS A 440 13.57 -14.59 -16.12
N THR A 441 14.17 -13.45 -16.50
CA THR A 441 15.54 -13.00 -16.19
C THR A 441 16.66 -13.98 -16.56
N THR A 442 16.35 -15.01 -17.33
CA THR A 442 17.36 -16.00 -17.76
C THR A 442 18.28 -15.36 -18.81
N MET A 443 19.58 -15.56 -18.65
CA MET A 443 20.59 -15.17 -19.63
C MET A 443 20.52 -16.07 -20.87
N ASN A 444 20.48 -15.44 -22.04
CA ASN A 444 20.45 -16.10 -23.34
C ASN A 444 21.56 -15.56 -24.25
N PRO A 445 22.07 -16.36 -25.19
CA PRO A 445 22.88 -15.84 -26.30
C PRO A 445 22.12 -14.80 -27.11
N ILE A 446 22.80 -13.75 -27.59
CA ILE A 446 22.17 -12.67 -28.38
C ILE A 446 21.57 -13.18 -29.70
N GLN A 447 22.02 -14.33 -30.20
CA GLN A 447 21.50 -14.95 -31.42
C GLN A 447 20.09 -15.54 -31.22
N ASN A 448 19.71 -15.93 -30.00
CA ASN A 448 18.43 -16.58 -29.74
C ASN A 448 17.27 -15.58 -29.86
N ASP A 449 16.24 -15.85 -30.66
CA ASP A 449 15.04 -14.99 -30.69
C ASP A 449 14.05 -15.27 -29.55
N ARG A 450 14.14 -16.45 -28.96
CA ARG A 450 13.31 -16.91 -27.85
C ARG A 450 14.17 -17.34 -26.66
N CYS A 451 13.63 -17.14 -25.47
CA CYS A 451 14.31 -17.50 -24.23
C CYS A 451 14.38 -19.02 -24.07
N LYS A 452 15.57 -19.57 -23.79
CA LYS A 452 15.80 -21.01 -23.59
C LYS A 452 15.01 -21.63 -22.43
N LYS A 453 14.59 -20.82 -21.44
CA LYS A 453 13.85 -21.29 -20.25
C LYS A 453 12.34 -21.19 -20.40
N CYS A 454 11.81 -20.01 -20.69
CA CYS A 454 10.35 -19.77 -20.76
C CYS A 454 9.79 -19.71 -22.18
N ASN A 455 10.62 -19.91 -23.20
CA ASN A 455 10.27 -19.86 -24.63
C ASN A 455 9.63 -18.54 -25.14
N ASN A 456 9.53 -17.50 -24.31
CA ASN A 456 9.00 -16.21 -24.69
C ASN A 456 9.98 -15.45 -25.60
N LEU A 457 9.44 -14.54 -26.42
CA LEU A 457 10.23 -13.65 -27.26
C LEU A 457 11.21 -12.81 -26.43
N LEU A 458 12.48 -12.78 -26.87
CA LEU A 458 13.47 -11.85 -26.33
C LEU A 458 13.26 -10.46 -26.93
N PHE A 459 13.44 -9.41 -26.13
CA PHE A 459 13.26 -8.03 -26.57
C PHE A 459 14.50 -7.61 -27.35
N LYS A 460 14.50 -7.90 -28.65
CA LYS A 460 15.54 -7.46 -29.57
C LYS A 460 15.09 -6.19 -30.24
#